data_AF-A0AAN8G8L0-F1
#
_entry.id   AF-A0AAN8G8L0-F1
#
_cell.length_a   1.000
_cell.length_b   1.000
_cell.length_c   1.000
_cell.angle_alpha   90.00
_cell.angle_beta   90.00
_cell.angle_gamma   90.00
#
_symmetry.space_group_name_H-M   'P 1'
#
loop_
_entity.id
_entity.type
_entity.pdbx_description
1 polymer ?
#
loop_
_entity_poly.entity_id
_entity_poly.type
_entity_poly.pdbx_seq_one_letter_code
_entity_poly.pdbx_strand_id
1 'polypeptide(L)'
;MTVWRYPDTLIVHLKRFVFHEFSSTKIDNPVIFPQKNLQLTEFLSGPKNNDLQYDLYSIVCHFGGSNSGHYTSYTRHPINGEWFYYNVETMTQSVPKDEEYSSGYVLFYQKLGSNVKVTGGVKYSNCDKLPTTCCIDDTQHDIDPTQLDFYS
;
A
#
# COMPACT_ATOMS: atom_id res chain seq x y z
N MET A 1 -22.94 -8.37 -7.77
CA MET A 1 -21.73 -8.42 -8.62
C MET A 1 -20.89 -9.60 -8.19
N THR A 2 -20.27 -10.32 -9.12
CA THR A 2 -19.36 -11.42 -8.84
C THR A 2 -18.05 -11.23 -9.58
N VAL A 3 -16.98 -11.86 -9.12
CA VAL A 3 -15.65 -11.75 -9.71
C VAL A 3 -15.35 -13.02 -10.50
N TRP A 4 -14.85 -12.89 -11.73
CA TRP A 4 -14.51 -14.05 -12.56
C TRP A 4 -13.13 -14.65 -12.23
N ARG A 5 -12.14 -13.80 -11.92
CA ARG A 5 -10.77 -14.20 -11.58
C ARG A 5 -10.12 -13.16 -10.68
N TYR A 6 -9.37 -13.61 -9.66
CA TYR A 6 -8.58 -12.75 -8.80
C TYR A 6 -7.09 -12.72 -9.18
N PRO A 7 -6.38 -11.58 -8.99
CA PRO A 7 -4.94 -11.45 -9.21
C PRO A 7 -4.12 -12.04 -8.05
N ASP A 8 -2.81 -12.24 -8.24
CA ASP A 8 -1.91 -12.63 -7.15
C ASP A 8 -1.73 -11.49 -6.15
N THR A 9 -1.63 -10.24 -6.63
CA THR A 9 -1.65 -9.04 -5.79
C THR A 9 -3.02 -8.36 -5.92
N LEU A 10 -3.79 -8.37 -4.84
CA LEU A 10 -5.11 -7.77 -4.76
C LEU A 10 -5.01 -6.39 -4.11
N ILE A 11 -5.53 -5.37 -4.80
CA ILE A 11 -5.64 -4.01 -4.27
C ILE A 11 -7.11 -3.75 -3.98
N VAL A 12 -7.43 -3.41 -2.73
CA VAL A 12 -8.77 -3.05 -2.30
C VAL A 12 -8.79 -1.57 -1.94
N HIS A 13 -9.54 -0.78 -2.72
CA HIS A 13 -9.75 0.63 -2.47
C HIS A 13 -11.06 0.84 -1.72
N LEU A 14 -10.98 1.41 -0.51
CA LEU A 14 -12.15 1.80 0.25
C LEU A 14 -12.59 3.20 -0.20
N LYS A 15 -13.70 3.27 -0.94
CA LYS A 15 -14.25 4.52 -1.48
C LYS A 15 -14.85 5.38 -0.36
N ARG A 16 -13.99 6.08 0.38
CA ARG A 16 -14.37 6.91 1.53
C ARG A 16 -14.76 8.34 1.18
N PHE A 17 -14.33 8.88 0.05
CA PHE A 17 -14.63 10.26 -0.32
C PHE A 17 -15.90 10.34 -1.16
N VAL A 18 -16.84 11.17 -0.70
CA VAL A 18 -18.06 11.52 -1.41
C VAL A 18 -18.00 12.99 -1.76
N PHE A 19 -18.18 13.30 -3.03
CA PHE A 19 -18.18 14.65 -3.55
C PHE A 19 -19.61 15.03 -3.94
N HIS A 20 -20.06 16.16 -3.42
CA HIS A 20 -21.29 16.84 -3.77
C HIS A 20 -20.94 18.15 -4.50
N GLU A 21 -21.95 18.83 -5.04
CA GLU A 21 -21.76 20.00 -5.89
C GLU A 21 -20.99 21.15 -5.21
N PHE A 22 -21.18 21.33 -3.90
CA PHE A 22 -20.56 22.41 -3.11
C PHE A 22 -19.80 21.92 -1.88
N SER A 23 -19.72 20.61 -1.67
CA SER A 23 -19.08 20.04 -0.48
C SER A 23 -18.50 18.67 -0.77
N SER A 24 -17.61 18.23 0.09
CA SER A 24 -17.10 16.86 0.07
C SER A 24 -16.97 16.36 1.50
N THR A 25 -17.14 15.06 1.67
CA THR A 25 -17.14 14.43 2.99
C THR A 25 -16.37 13.13 2.92
N LYS A 26 -15.63 12.84 3.98
CA LYS A 26 -14.95 11.55 4.18
C LYS A 26 -15.82 10.67 5.06
N ILE A 27 -15.98 9.42 4.66
CA ILE A 27 -16.64 8.37 5.45
C ILE A 27 -15.59 7.72 6.35
N ASP A 28 -15.63 8.05 7.64
CA ASP A 28 -14.70 7.53 8.65
C ASP A 28 -15.23 6.30 9.38
N ASN A 29 -16.33 5.69 8.92
CA ASN A 29 -16.84 4.44 9.48
C ASN A 29 -15.75 3.34 9.43
N PRO A 30 -15.55 2.59 10.52
CA PRO A 30 -14.56 1.51 10.54
C PRO A 30 -14.96 0.40 9.57
N VAL A 31 -14.00 -0.04 8.76
CA VAL A 31 -14.13 -1.23 7.92
C VAL A 31 -13.18 -2.28 8.47
N ILE A 32 -13.73 -3.36 9.00
CA ILE A 32 -12.95 -4.48 9.52
C ILE A 32 -12.38 -5.25 8.33
N PHE A 33 -11.07 -5.38 8.26
CA PHE A 33 -10.38 -6.18 7.25
C PHE A 33 -9.40 -7.16 7.90
N PRO A 34 -9.41 -8.45 7.50
CA PRO A 34 -8.54 -9.45 8.11
C PRO A 34 -7.10 -9.27 7.67
N GLN A 35 -6.15 -9.30 8.61
CA GLN A 35 -4.71 -9.22 8.26
C GLN A 35 -4.19 -10.50 7.60
N LYS A 36 -4.83 -11.65 7.87
CA LYS A 36 -4.44 -12.96 7.34
C LYS A 36 -5.65 -13.75 6.86
N ASN A 37 -5.42 -14.66 5.93
CA ASN A 37 -6.42 -15.65 5.48
C ASN A 37 -7.74 -15.03 4.99
N LEU A 38 -7.69 -13.90 4.28
CA LEU A 38 -8.86 -13.35 3.59
C LEU A 38 -9.33 -14.36 2.53
N GLN A 39 -10.54 -14.91 2.74
CA GLN A 39 -11.16 -15.87 1.83
C GLN A 39 -12.07 -15.13 0.84
N LEU A 40 -11.81 -15.28 -0.46
CA LEU A 40 -12.62 -14.64 -1.51
C LEU A 40 -13.41 -15.64 -2.37
N THR A 41 -13.37 -16.91 -2.01
CA THR A 41 -13.98 -18.03 -2.75
C THR A 41 -15.48 -17.86 -2.93
N GLU A 42 -16.18 -17.23 -1.97
CA GLU A 42 -17.64 -17.01 -2.05
C GLU A 42 -18.06 -16.02 -3.13
N PHE A 43 -17.17 -15.09 -3.51
CA PHE A 43 -17.43 -14.05 -4.51
C PHE A 43 -16.96 -14.44 -5.92
N LEU A 44 -16.34 -15.61 -6.07
CA LEU A 44 -15.81 -16.13 -7.33
C LEU A 44 -16.91 -16.83 -8.16
N SER A 45 -17.16 -16.35 -9.37
CA SER A 45 -18.00 -17.05 -10.37
C SER A 45 -17.21 -17.89 -11.38
N GLY A 46 -15.89 -17.72 -11.44
CA GLY A 46 -15.02 -18.52 -12.30
C GLY A 46 -14.67 -19.91 -11.74
N PRO A 47 -13.71 -20.61 -12.36
CA PRO A 47 -13.28 -21.93 -11.92
C PRO A 47 -12.72 -21.93 -10.49
N LYS A 48 -13.30 -22.76 -9.61
CA LYS A 48 -12.93 -22.88 -8.18
C LYS A 48 -11.67 -23.74 -7.98
N ASN A 49 -10.63 -23.47 -8.76
CA ASN A 49 -9.50 -24.38 -8.90
C ASN A 49 -8.35 -24.06 -7.92
N ASN A 50 -8.48 -22.99 -7.12
CA ASN A 50 -7.41 -22.49 -6.25
C ASN A 50 -7.97 -22.01 -4.91
N ASP A 51 -7.22 -22.28 -3.84
CA ASP A 51 -7.40 -21.60 -2.56
C ASP A 51 -7.16 -20.09 -2.75
N LEU A 52 -8.23 -19.30 -2.70
CA LEU A 52 -8.21 -17.83 -2.83
C LEU A 52 -8.01 -17.19 -1.46
N GLN A 53 -6.87 -17.52 -0.85
CA GLN A 53 -6.45 -16.98 0.43
C GLN A 53 -5.46 -15.85 0.23
N TYR A 54 -5.67 -14.75 0.95
CA TYR A 54 -4.80 -13.59 0.88
C TYR A 54 -4.36 -13.11 2.26
N ASP A 55 -3.12 -12.68 2.34
CA ASP A 55 -2.56 -12.00 3.51
C ASP A 55 -2.34 -10.52 3.21
N LEU A 56 -2.73 -9.66 4.14
CA LEU A 56 -2.47 -8.24 4.08
C LEU A 56 -0.96 -8.02 4.26
N TYR A 57 -0.36 -7.25 3.36
CA TYR A 57 1.06 -6.87 3.49
C TYR A 57 1.27 -5.37 3.49
N SER A 58 0.28 -4.55 3.09
CA SER A 58 0.37 -3.11 3.23
C SER A 58 -1.01 -2.46 3.40
N ILE A 59 -1.06 -1.36 4.14
CA ILE A 59 -2.21 -0.50 4.36
C ILE A 59 -1.76 0.93 4.13
N VAL A 60 -2.46 1.67 3.27
CA VAL A 60 -2.37 3.13 3.22
C VAL A 60 -3.49 3.69 4.06
N CYS A 61 -3.13 4.52 5.04
CA CYS A 61 -4.07 5.22 5.91
C CYS A 61 -4.22 6.67 5.44
N HIS A 62 -5.41 7.22 5.60
CA HIS A 62 -5.70 8.64 5.35
C HIS A 62 -6.32 9.28 6.59
N PHE A 63 -5.71 10.37 7.05
CA PHE A 63 -6.19 11.19 8.15
C PHE A 63 -6.65 12.56 7.63
N GLY A 64 -7.56 13.22 8.34
CA GLY A 64 -8.15 14.48 7.90
C GLY A 64 -9.31 14.31 6.91
N GLY A 65 -9.70 15.41 6.29
CA GLY A 65 -10.88 15.52 5.44
C GLY A 65 -10.58 15.35 3.95
N SER A 66 -11.61 15.51 3.11
CA SER A 66 -11.52 15.40 1.65
C SER A 66 -10.61 16.45 0.97
N ASN A 67 -10.46 17.63 1.59
CA ASN A 67 -9.77 18.77 0.99
C ASN A 67 -8.35 18.96 1.55
N SER A 68 -8.05 18.33 2.68
CA SER A 68 -6.75 18.35 3.33
C SER A 68 -6.65 17.10 4.18
N GLY A 69 -5.60 16.33 3.94
CA GLY A 69 -5.37 15.12 4.67
C GLY A 69 -3.92 14.70 4.64
N HIS A 70 -3.65 13.67 5.42
CA HIS A 70 -2.31 13.15 5.66
C HIS A 70 -2.29 11.66 5.40
N TYR A 71 -1.36 11.21 4.57
CA TYR A 71 -1.22 9.80 4.22
C TYR A 71 -0.05 9.19 4.96
N THR A 72 -0.29 8.02 5.53
CA THR A 72 0.73 7.19 6.16
C THR A 72 0.56 5.76 5.69
N SER A 73 1.50 4.88 5.99
CA SER A 73 1.33 3.48 5.64
C SER A 73 1.90 2.54 6.68
N TYR A 74 1.29 1.37 6.76
CA TYR A 74 1.89 0.20 7.39
C TYR A 74 2.28 -0.77 6.30
N THR A 75 3.53 -1.24 6.29
CA THR A 75 3.99 -2.23 5.32
C THR A 75 4.79 -3.32 6.00
N ARG A 76 4.46 -4.57 5.67
CA ARG A 76 5.18 -5.77 6.09
C ARG A 76 6.36 -5.96 5.17
N HIS A 77 7.56 -5.96 5.72
CA HIS A 77 8.78 -6.16 4.98
C HIS A 77 8.81 -7.59 4.40
N PRO A 78 9.14 -7.75 3.11
CA PRO A 78 8.90 -9.01 2.39
C PRO A 78 9.86 -10.15 2.79
N ILE A 79 11.01 -9.84 3.40
CA ILE A 79 12.04 -10.84 3.73
C ILE A 79 11.89 -11.34 5.17
N ASN A 80 11.88 -10.41 6.14
CA ASN A 80 11.83 -10.75 7.56
C ASN A 80 10.39 -10.80 8.12
N GLY A 81 9.40 -10.33 7.37
CA GLY A 81 7.99 -10.33 7.77
C GLY A 81 7.62 -9.31 8.85
N GLU A 82 8.52 -8.39 9.19
CA GLU A 82 8.29 -7.36 10.20
C GLU A 82 7.45 -6.20 9.65
N TRP A 83 6.59 -5.62 10.49
CA TRP A 83 5.79 -4.47 10.10
C TRP A 83 6.46 -3.16 10.46
N PHE A 84 6.38 -2.21 9.53
CA PHE A 84 6.86 -0.85 9.71
C PHE A 84 5.73 0.13 9.40
N TYR A 85 5.64 1.16 10.23
CA TYR A 85 4.83 2.34 10.04
C TYR A 85 5.68 3.46 9.44
N TYR A 86 5.21 4.01 8.33
CA TYR A 86 5.86 5.07 7.57
C TYR A 86 5.00 6.32 7.63
N ASN A 87 5.61 7.41 8.10
CA ASN A 87 4.97 8.71 8.21
C ASN A 87 5.95 9.81 7.79
N VAL A 88 5.79 10.30 6.55
CA VAL A 88 6.67 11.26 5.88
C VAL A 88 8.13 10.78 5.94
N GLU A 89 8.92 11.35 6.83
CA GLU A 89 10.35 11.11 7.01
C GLU A 89 10.66 10.10 8.12
N THR A 90 9.64 9.65 8.86
CA THR A 90 9.80 8.74 9.99
C THR A 90 9.38 7.33 9.64
N MET A 91 10.18 6.35 10.10
CA MET A 91 9.87 4.93 10.03
C MET A 91 9.98 4.33 11.43
N THR A 92 8.95 3.63 11.88
CA THR A 92 8.95 2.94 13.17
C THR A 92 8.45 1.52 13.02
N GLN A 93 9.07 0.56 13.70
CA GLN A 93 8.58 -0.81 13.71
C GLN A 93 7.25 -0.86 14.48
N SER A 94 6.16 -1.22 13.79
CA SER A 94 4.81 -1.17 14.34
C SER A 94 3.85 -1.98 13.47
N VAL A 95 2.98 -2.76 14.12
CA VAL A 95 1.93 -3.56 13.45
C VAL A 95 0.65 -2.73 13.35
N PRO A 96 -0.12 -2.84 12.25
CA PRO A 96 -1.44 -2.23 12.17
C PRO A 96 -2.35 -2.70 13.32
N LYS A 97 -3.05 -1.76 13.94
CA LYS A 97 -4.00 -2.02 15.03
C LYS A 97 -5.44 -1.80 14.54
N ASP A 98 -6.40 -2.22 15.36
CA ASP A 98 -7.83 -2.06 15.04
C ASP A 98 -8.25 -0.60 14.88
N GLU A 99 -7.52 0.35 15.49
CA GLU A 99 -7.76 1.78 15.28
C GLU A 99 -7.62 2.20 13.80
N GLU A 100 -6.85 1.45 13.02
CA GLU A 100 -6.64 1.72 11.59
C GLU A 100 -7.83 1.32 10.71
N TYR A 101 -8.86 0.65 11.25
CA TYR A 101 -10.06 0.32 10.48
C TYR A 101 -10.83 1.55 10.00
N SER A 102 -10.71 2.68 10.69
CA SER A 102 -11.34 3.95 10.31
C SER A 102 -10.49 4.77 9.33
N SER A 103 -9.17 4.65 9.39
CA SER A 103 -8.20 5.41 8.56
C SER A 103 -7.81 4.67 7.28
N GLY A 104 -7.91 3.34 7.26
CA GLY A 104 -7.49 2.50 6.13
C GLY A 104 -8.20 2.90 4.84
N TYR A 105 -7.43 3.19 3.80
CA TYR A 105 -7.91 3.75 2.53
C TYR A 105 -7.62 2.81 1.36
N VAL A 106 -6.40 2.28 1.26
CA VAL A 106 -6.01 1.28 0.27
C VAL A 106 -5.36 0.10 0.98
N LEU A 107 -5.85 -1.11 0.73
CA LEU A 107 -5.34 -2.35 1.30
C LEU A 107 -4.65 -3.16 0.20
N PHE A 108 -3.47 -3.67 0.51
CA PHE A 108 -2.70 -4.51 -0.40
C PHE A 108 -2.58 -5.92 0.15
N TYR A 109 -3.14 -6.86 -0.59
CA TYR A 109 -3.24 -8.27 -0.25
C TYR A 109 -2.39 -9.10 -1.21
N GLN A 110 -1.65 -10.05 -0.66
CA GLN A 110 -0.87 -11.01 -1.43
C GLN A 110 -1.52 -12.39 -1.31
N LYS A 111 -1.74 -13.04 -2.45
CA LYS A 111 -2.25 -14.40 -2.51
C LYS A 111 -1.25 -15.36 -1.87
N LEU A 112 -1.75 -16.31 -1.07
CA LEU A 112 -0.90 -17.35 -0.52
C LEU A 112 -0.40 -18.29 -1.62
N GLY A 113 0.88 -18.67 -1.53
CA GLY A 113 1.53 -19.55 -2.51
C GLY A 113 1.89 -18.91 -3.85
N SER A 114 1.57 -17.64 -4.09
CA SER A 114 2.09 -16.93 -5.26
C SER A 114 3.58 -16.67 -5.08
N ASN A 115 4.39 -17.16 -6.02
CA ASN A 115 5.81 -16.85 -6.09
C ASN A 115 5.99 -15.42 -6.63
N VAL A 116 5.80 -14.41 -5.79
CA VAL A 116 6.21 -13.05 -6.14
C VAL A 116 7.73 -13.05 -6.20
N LYS A 117 8.27 -13.11 -7.41
CA LYS A 117 9.69 -12.83 -7.62
C LYS A 117 9.91 -11.38 -7.20
N VAL A 118 10.70 -11.16 -6.16
CA VAL A 118 11.23 -9.84 -5.83
C VAL A 118 12.21 -9.48 -6.96
N THR A 119 11.70 -9.07 -8.11
CA THR A 119 12.50 -8.53 -9.20
C THR A 119 12.81 -7.09 -8.86
N GLY A 120 14.04 -6.84 -8.41
CA GLY A 120 14.49 -5.49 -8.05
C GLY A 120 14.74 -5.28 -6.56
N GLY A 121 15.26 -6.30 -5.86
CA GLY A 121 15.94 -6.04 -4.60
C GLY A 121 17.14 -5.13 -4.86
N VAL A 122 17.00 -3.84 -4.60
CA VAL A 122 18.16 -3.01 -4.28
C VAL A 122 18.87 -3.75 -3.16
N LYS A 123 20.11 -4.18 -3.41
CA LYS A 123 20.95 -4.76 -2.37
C LYS A 123 21.22 -3.64 -1.37
N TYR A 124 20.47 -3.60 -0.28
CA TYR A 124 20.88 -2.83 0.89
C TYR A 124 22.04 -3.57 1.55
N SER A 125 23.25 -3.32 1.05
CA SER A 125 24.48 -3.75 1.71
C SER A 125 24.65 -2.92 2.99
N ASN A 126 24.67 -3.61 4.13
CA ASN A 126 24.80 -3.12 5.51
C ASN A 126 23.54 -2.50 6.15
N CYS A 127 22.70 -3.37 6.71
CA CYS A 127 21.57 -2.99 7.56
C CYS A 127 21.97 -2.52 8.98
N ASP A 128 23.25 -2.63 9.38
CA ASP A 128 23.64 -2.35 10.78
C ASP A 128 23.99 -0.88 11.06
N LYS A 129 24.04 -0.01 10.04
CA LYS A 129 24.31 1.43 10.20
C LYS A 129 23.72 2.26 9.06
N LEU A 130 22.42 2.51 9.05
CA LEU A 130 21.85 3.57 8.20
C LEU A 130 20.98 4.51 9.04
N PRO A 131 21.14 5.84 8.89
CA PRO A 131 20.37 6.83 9.63
C PRO A 131 18.91 6.83 9.15
N THR A 132 18.05 7.31 10.04
CA THR A 132 16.58 7.27 10.07
C THR A 132 15.85 8.05 8.96
N THR A 133 16.44 8.27 7.79
CA THR A 133 15.84 9.09 6.74
C THR A 133 15.28 8.23 5.62
N CYS A 134 13.97 8.35 5.40
CA CYS A 134 13.24 7.75 4.30
C CYS A 134 14.03 7.82 2.99
N CYS A 135 14.14 6.68 2.30
CA CYS A 135 14.73 6.60 0.98
C CYS A 135 13.82 7.31 -0.03
N ILE A 136 14.00 8.61 -0.19
CA ILE A 136 13.86 9.26 -1.49
C ILE A 136 15.28 9.26 -2.04
N ASP A 137 15.51 8.40 -3.03
CA ASP A 137 16.75 8.41 -3.80
C ASP A 137 16.72 9.70 -4.65
N ASP A 138 17.31 10.77 -4.13
CA ASP A 138 17.77 11.90 -4.94
C ASP A 138 18.92 11.40 -5.82
N THR A 139 18.57 10.57 -6.82
CA THR A 139 19.38 10.48 -8.01
C THR A 139 19.19 11.79 -8.76
N GLN A 140 19.99 12.78 -8.38
CA GLN A 140 20.38 13.84 -9.29
C GLN A 140 20.91 13.16 -10.56
N HIS A 141 20.05 13.05 -11.57
CA HIS A 141 20.55 13.17 -12.92
C HIS A 141 20.93 14.63 -13.07
N ASP A 142 22.24 14.88 -12.95
CA ASP A 142 22.89 16.07 -13.45
C ASP A 142 22.46 16.27 -14.92
N ILE A 143 21.43 17.09 -15.13
CA ILE A 143 21.15 17.65 -16.44
C ILE A 143 22.14 18.79 -16.61
N ASP A 144 23.13 18.56 -17.46
CA ASP A 144 24.09 19.54 -17.92
C ASP A 144 23.35 20.80 -18.45
N PRO A 145 23.52 21.98 -17.82
CA PRO A 145 22.82 23.20 -18.20
C PRO A 145 23.29 23.80 -19.53
N THR A 146 24.14 23.11 -20.30
CA THR A 146 24.60 23.53 -21.64
C THR A 146 23.84 22.90 -22.82
N GLN A 147 22.78 22.12 -22.59
CA GLN A 147 21.96 21.50 -23.65
C GLN A 147 20.62 22.23 -23.92
N LEU A 148 20.54 23.54 -23.69
CA LEU A 148 19.43 24.37 -24.16
C LEU A 148 19.88 25.22 -25.36
N ASP A 149 20.05 24.57 -26.50
CA ASP A 149 20.15 25.22 -27.79
C ASP A 149 19.13 24.63 -28.77
N PHE A 150 18.21 25.50 -29.19
CA PHE A 150 17.48 25.57 -30.47
C PHE A 150 16.94 24.28 -31.09
N TYR A 151 15.62 24.18 -31.25
CA TYR A 151 14.96 24.36 -32.56
C TYR A 151 13.42 24.40 -32.39
N SER A 152 12.86 25.55 -32.80
CA SER A 152 11.50 25.84 -33.32
C SER A 152 10.27 25.42 -32.52
#